data_AF-A0A396QIC0-F1
#
_entry.id   AF-A0A396QIC0-F1
#
_cell.length_a   1.000
_cell.length_b   1.000
_cell.length_c   1.000
_cell.angle_alpha   90.00
_cell.angle_beta   90.00
_cell.angle_gamma   90.00
#
_symmetry.space_group_name_H-M   'P 1'
#
loop_
_entity.id
_entity.type
_entity.pdbx_description
1 polymer ?
#
loop_
_entity_poly.entity_id
_entity_poly.type
_entity_poly.pdbx_seq_one_letter_code
_entity_poly.pdbx_strand_id
1 'polypeptide(L)'
;MTAKENLYRYYHHQTFEVMPLFGEGEHSFYPVNGFLERPPMNGGGKDWFGCEWIYSELAGAPAPSMEHYVLDDICNWREKVIFPDLDAWDWKRPWKKIRCRGGQGTSSGESGDLHRHF
;
A
#
# COMPACT_ATOMS: atom_id res chain seq x y z
N MET A 1 26.55 -10.29 -0.95
CA MET A 1 25.66 -9.21 -0.46
C MET A 1 24.21 -9.68 -0.56
N THR A 2 23.29 -9.33 0.35
CA THR A 2 21.86 -9.70 0.16
C THR A 2 21.19 -8.75 -0.84
N ALA A 3 20.07 -9.16 -1.46
CA ALA A 3 19.31 -8.29 -2.37
C ALA A 3 18.90 -6.97 -1.68
N LYS A 4 18.50 -7.04 -0.41
CA LYS A 4 18.14 -5.88 0.42
C LYS A 4 19.34 -4.95 0.67
N GLU A 5 20.50 -5.51 0.99
CA GLU A 5 21.74 -4.76 1.20
C GLU A 5 22.20 -4.07 -0.10
N ASN A 6 22.08 -4.75 -1.24
CA ASN A 6 22.40 -4.21 -2.57
C ASN A 6 21.49 -3.04 -2.94
N LEU A 7 20.17 -3.19 -2.70
CA LEU A 7 19.19 -2.13 -2.92
C LEU A 7 19.42 -0.92 -1.99
N TYR A 8 19.78 -1.16 -0.72
CA TYR A 8 20.12 -0.10 0.21
C TYR A 8 21.29 0.75 -0.31
N ARG A 9 22.36 0.11 -0.79
CA ARG A 9 23.51 0.83 -1.38
C ARG A 9 23.13 1.64 -2.62
N TYR A 10 22.24 1.10 -3.46
CA TYR A 10 21.71 1.81 -4.61
C TYR A 10 21.03 3.13 -4.21
N TYR A 11 20.14 3.12 -3.21
CA TYR A 11 19.49 4.34 -2.70
C TYR A 11 20.44 5.33 -2.04
N HIS A 12 21.54 4.84 -1.48
CA HIS A 12 22.58 5.68 -0.86
C HIS A 12 23.67 6.12 -1.83
N HIS A 13 23.50 5.91 -3.14
CA HIS A 13 24.48 6.29 -4.17
C HIS A 13 25.88 5.68 -3.93
N GLN A 14 25.92 4.49 -3.34
CA GLN A 14 27.14 3.73 -3.11
C GLN A 14 27.37 2.75 -4.25
N THR A 15 28.58 2.20 -4.34
CA THR A 15 28.87 1.10 -5.28
C THR A 15 28.07 -0.14 -4.89
N PHE A 16 27.32 -0.68 -5.84
CA PHE A 16 26.52 -1.90 -5.73
C PHE A 16 27.02 -2.94 -6.74
N GLU A 17 26.76 -4.23 -6.50
CA GLU A 17 27.32 -5.34 -7.30
C GLU A 17 26.48 -5.65 -8.53
N VAL A 18 25.15 -5.56 -8.41
CA VAL A 18 24.19 -5.86 -9.47
C VAL A 18 23.13 -4.78 -9.50
N MET A 19 22.64 -4.44 -10.70
CA MET A 19 21.51 -3.53 -10.81
C MET A 19 20.29 -4.12 -10.08
N PRO A 20 19.70 -3.42 -9.09
CA PRO A 20 18.50 -3.93 -8.41
C PRO A 20 17.36 -4.19 -9.40
N LEU A 21 16.74 -5.36 -9.29
CA LEU A 21 15.55 -5.72 -10.03
C LEU A 21 14.31 -5.43 -9.19
N PHE A 22 13.23 -5.00 -9.84
CA PHE A 22 11.96 -4.75 -9.17
C PHE A 22 11.44 -6.05 -8.51
N GLY A 23 11.08 -5.97 -7.24
CA GLY A 23 10.62 -7.10 -6.42
C GLY A 23 11.73 -7.93 -5.75
N GLU A 24 13.01 -7.65 -5.98
CA GLU A 24 14.12 -8.32 -5.30
C GLU A 24 14.74 -7.42 -4.22
N GLY A 25 14.63 -7.82 -2.96
CA GLY A 25 15.14 -7.03 -1.83
C GLY A 25 14.25 -5.84 -1.43
N GLU A 26 13.21 -5.56 -2.22
CA GLU A 26 12.10 -4.66 -1.92
C GLU A 26 10.79 -5.42 -1.75
N HIS A 27 9.91 -4.86 -0.94
CA HIS A 27 8.51 -5.28 -0.92
C HIS A 27 7.67 -4.10 -1.39
N SER A 28 7.02 -4.26 -2.53
CA SER A 28 6.07 -3.26 -3.01
C SER A 28 4.77 -3.40 -2.21
N PHE A 29 4.59 -2.52 -1.24
CA PHE A 29 3.32 -2.37 -0.56
C PHE A 29 2.43 -1.46 -1.41
N TYR A 30 1.55 -2.06 -2.20
CA TYR A 30 0.35 -1.37 -2.69
C TYR A 30 -0.73 -1.60 -1.64
N PRO A 31 -1.01 -0.66 -0.73
CA PRO A 31 -2.05 -0.84 0.27
C PRO A 31 -3.42 -0.63 -0.40
N VAL A 32 -3.83 -1.55 -1.28
CA VAL A 32 -5.13 -1.51 -1.98
C VAL A 32 -6.30 -1.49 -0.99
N ASN A 33 -6.05 -1.87 0.28
CA ASN A 33 -7.05 -1.93 1.35
C ASN A 33 -6.57 -1.30 2.67
N GLY A 34 -5.39 -0.67 2.70
CA GLY A 34 -4.78 -0.16 3.93
C GLY A 34 -4.98 1.35 4.11
N PHE A 35 -4.83 2.08 3.01
CA PHE A 35 -5.13 3.50 2.93
C PHE A 35 -6.12 3.64 1.78
N LEU A 36 -7.32 4.14 2.07
CA LEU A 36 -8.34 4.37 1.03
C LEU A 36 -8.00 5.63 0.24
N GLU A 37 -6.77 5.71 -0.30
CA GLU A 37 -6.37 6.72 -1.30
C GLU A 37 -7.29 6.66 -2.54
N ARG A 38 -7.86 5.47 -2.79
CA ARG A 38 -8.89 5.19 -3.77
C ARG A 38 -10.00 4.36 -3.11
N PRO A 39 -11.19 4.26 -3.73
CA PRO A 39 -12.23 3.41 -3.20
C PRO A 39 -11.76 1.96 -3.03
N PRO A 40 -12.33 1.23 -2.05
CA PRO A 40 -11.96 -0.15 -1.80
C PRO A 40 -11.98 -1.01 -3.06
N MET A 41 -11.00 -1.92 -3.18
CA MET A 41 -10.95 -2.91 -4.25
C MET A 41 -10.92 -2.34 -5.68
N ASN A 42 -10.42 -1.11 -5.87
CA ASN A 42 -10.31 -0.45 -7.17
C ASN A 42 -11.67 -0.27 -7.88
N GLY A 43 -12.76 -0.20 -7.11
CA GLY A 43 -14.10 0.13 -7.61
C GLY A 43 -14.36 1.64 -7.65
N GLY A 44 -15.63 2.00 -7.80
CA GLY A 44 -16.11 3.37 -7.56
C GLY A 44 -16.47 3.62 -6.10
N GLY A 45 -16.82 4.86 -5.78
CA GLY A 45 -17.23 5.28 -4.44
C GLY A 45 -16.37 6.42 -3.90
N LYS A 46 -16.33 6.60 -2.58
CA LYS A 46 -15.56 7.67 -1.96
C LYS A 46 -14.21 7.18 -1.44
N ASP A 47 -13.19 8.00 -1.64
CA ASP A 47 -11.90 7.85 -0.98
C ASP A 47 -11.94 8.41 0.45
N TRP A 48 -10.80 8.36 1.13
CA TRP A 48 -10.69 8.78 2.52
C TRP A 48 -10.90 10.28 2.75
N PHE A 49 -10.64 11.09 1.73
CA PHE A 49 -10.83 12.54 1.75
C PHE A 49 -12.25 12.94 1.33
N GLY A 50 -13.08 11.95 0.98
CA GLY A 50 -14.45 12.15 0.52
C GLY A 50 -14.56 12.44 -0.98
N CYS A 51 -13.47 12.38 -1.74
CA CYS A 51 -13.55 12.54 -3.19
C CYS A 51 -14.30 11.35 -3.76
N GLU A 52 -15.22 11.65 -4.68
CA GLU A 52 -15.94 10.61 -5.39
C GLU A 52 -15.13 10.11 -6.58
N TRP A 53 -15.17 8.81 -6.80
CA TRP A 53 -14.51 8.11 -7.88
C TRP A 53 -15.54 7.27 -8.63
N ILE A 54 -15.47 7.33 -9.95
CA ILE A 54 -16.36 6.62 -10.86
C ILE A 54 -15.54 5.54 -11.56
N TYR A 55 -16.01 4.29 -11.49
CA TYR A 55 -15.38 3.18 -12.18
C TYR A 55 -15.71 3.21 -13.67
N SER A 56 -14.67 3.20 -14.52
CA SER A 56 -14.82 3.05 -15.96
C SER A 56 -14.54 1.62 -16.37
N GLU A 57 -15.54 0.91 -16.88
CA GLU A 57 -15.35 -0.43 -17.45
C GLU A 57 -14.41 -0.42 -18.66
N LEU A 58 -14.49 0.63 -19.49
CA LEU A 58 -13.63 0.80 -20.66
C LEU A 58 -12.15 0.93 -20.28
N ALA A 59 -11.85 1.69 -19.22
CA ALA A 59 -10.48 1.87 -18.74
C ALA A 59 -10.02 0.76 -17.79
N GLY A 60 -10.96 -0.06 -17.28
CA GLY A 60 -10.68 -1.05 -16.23
C GLY A 60 -10.19 -0.42 -14.91
N ALA A 61 -10.54 0.85 -14.67
CA ALA A 61 -10.01 1.63 -13.55
C ALA A 61 -10.98 2.73 -13.11
N PRO A 62 -10.98 3.10 -11.82
CA PRO A 62 -11.71 4.26 -11.33
C PRO A 62 -10.94 5.55 -11.55
N ALA A 63 -11.67 6.63 -11.79
CA ALA A 63 -11.15 7.99 -11.87
C ALA A 63 -12.00 8.94 -11.00
N PRO A 64 -11.44 10.05 -10.47
CA PRO A 64 -12.21 11.03 -9.73
C PRO A 64 -13.38 11.57 -10.56
N SER A 65 -14.52 11.79 -9.91
CA SER A 65 -15.70 12.40 -10.51
C SER A 65 -15.38 13.81 -11.01
N MET A 66 -15.86 14.14 -12.20
CA MET A 66 -15.81 15.50 -12.74
C MET A 66 -17.02 16.34 -12.32
N GLU A 67 -18.00 15.74 -11.63
CA GLU A 67 -19.25 16.40 -11.25
C GLU A 67 -19.31 16.73 -9.75
N HIS A 68 -18.56 16.00 -8.94
CA HIS A 68 -18.61 16.09 -7.49
C HIS A 68 -17.23 16.37 -6.91
N TYR A 69 -17.07 17.60 -6.40
CA TYR A 69 -15.85 18.07 -5.76
C TYR A 69 -16.04 18.19 -4.25
N VAL A 70 -15.02 17.85 -3.47
CA VAL A 70 -15.02 18.01 -2.01
C VAL A 70 -14.96 19.50 -1.62
N LEU A 71 -14.31 20.31 -2.46
CA LEU A 71 -14.06 21.72 -2.21
C LEU A 71 -14.80 22.56 -3.24
N ASP A 72 -15.80 23.32 -2.79
CA ASP A 72 -16.44 24.36 -3.62
C ASP A 72 -15.53 25.58 -3.81
N ASP A 73 -14.68 25.85 -2.82
CA ASP A 73 -13.63 26.86 -2.85
C ASP A 73 -12.37 26.27 -2.21
N ILE A 74 -11.26 26.33 -2.95
CA ILE A 74 -9.96 25.82 -2.54
C ILE A 74 -9.44 26.52 -1.28
N CYS A 75 -9.83 27.77 -1.00
CA CYS A 75 -9.38 28.52 0.17
C CYS A 75 -9.84 27.89 1.49
N ASN A 76 -10.93 27.12 1.46
CA ASN A 76 -11.51 26.47 2.65
C ASN A 76 -10.91 25.08 2.93
N TRP A 77 -9.79 24.73 2.29
CA TRP A 77 -9.20 23.39 2.42
C TRP A 77 -8.88 22.99 3.87
N ARG A 78 -8.50 23.95 4.73
CA ARG A 78 -8.17 23.67 6.14
C ARG A 78 -9.36 23.15 6.95
N GLU A 79 -10.56 23.54 6.57
CA GLU A 79 -11.81 23.18 7.25
C GLU A 79 -12.45 21.95 6.62
N LYS A 80 -12.35 21.83 5.29
CA LYS A 80 -13.04 20.81 4.51
C LYS A 80 -12.22 19.52 4.29
N VAL A 81 -10.88 19.60 4.28
CA VAL A 81 -10.04 18.40 4.14
C VAL A 81 -9.91 17.74 5.49
N ILE A 82 -10.66 16.65 5.68
CA ILE A 82 -10.67 15.87 6.91
C ILE A 82 -9.64 14.75 6.75
N PHE A 83 -8.53 14.85 7.47
CA PHE A 83 -7.57 13.76 7.55
C PHE A 83 -8.11 12.67 8.46
N PRO A 84 -7.89 11.40 8.10
CA PRO A 84 -8.28 10.30 8.94
C PRO A 84 -7.40 10.18 10.18
N ASP A 85 -7.97 9.57 11.23
CA ASP A 85 -7.21 9.21 12.42
C ASP A 85 -6.30 8.01 12.13
N LEU A 86 -5.00 8.27 12.01
CA LEU A 86 -3.98 7.26 11.77
C LEU A 86 -3.69 6.40 13.02
N ASP A 87 -3.98 6.91 14.21
CA ASP A 87 -3.77 6.16 15.47
C ASP A 87 -4.88 5.13 15.69
N ALA A 88 -6.09 5.39 15.18
CA ALA A 88 -7.19 4.43 15.16
C ALA A 88 -6.96 3.24 14.19
N TRP A 89 -5.96 3.32 13.31
CA TRP A 89 -5.70 2.28 12.32
C TRP A 89 -5.03 1.04 12.93
N ASP A 90 -5.61 -0.15 12.69
CA ASP A 90 -5.00 -1.42 13.10
C ASP A 90 -3.87 -1.82 12.14
N TRP A 91 -2.67 -1.32 12.44
CA TRP A 91 -1.43 -1.64 11.72
C TRP A 91 -1.09 -3.15 11.67
N LYS A 92 -1.64 -3.97 12.58
CA LYS A 92 -1.34 -5.42 12.65
C LYS A 92 -2.28 -6.26 11.78
N ARG A 93 -3.46 -5.76 11.44
CA ARG A 93 -4.47 -6.49 10.64
C ARG A 93 -4.05 -6.77 9.20
N PRO A 94 -3.46 -5.82 8.44
CA PRO A 94 -2.95 -6.09 7.09
C PRO A 94 -1.89 -7.22 7.09
N TRP A 95 -1.04 -7.24 8.12
CA TRP A 95 0.05 -8.20 8.25
C TRP A 95 -0.45 -9.65 8.41
N LYS A 96 -1.54 -9.86 9.15
CA LYS A 96 -2.16 -11.19 9.30
C LYS A 96 -2.74 -11.74 7.98
N LYS A 97 -3.32 -10.87 7.13
CA LYS A 97 -3.95 -11.27 5.87
C LYS A 97 -2.93 -11.66 4.80
N ILE A 98 -1.75 -11.04 4.82
CA ILE A 98 -0.62 -11.38 3.93
C ILE A 98 -0.08 -12.78 4.26
N ARG A 99 0.04 -13.13 5.55
CA ARG A 99 0.54 -14.45 6.00
C ARG A 99 -0.35 -15.62 5.57
N CYS A 100 -1.67 -15.42 5.45
CA CYS A 100 -2.62 -16.46 5.07
C CYS A 100 -2.70 -16.75 3.56
N ARG A 101 -2.15 -15.89 2.70
CA ARG A 101 -2.11 -16.13 1.23
C ARG A 101 -0.81 -16.76 0.73
N GLY A 102 0.22 -16.89 1.58
CA GLY A 102 1.48 -17.56 1.26
C GLY A 102 1.50 -19.08 1.49
N GLY A 103 0.35 -19.71 1.73
CA GLY A 103 0.25 -21.11 2.15
C GLY A 103 -0.62 -21.97 1.25
N GLN A 104 -0.35 -22.01 -0.05
CA GLN A 104 -0.65 -23.17 -0.89
C GLN A 104 0.65 -23.62 -1.55
N GLY A 105 1.45 -24.33 -0.76
CA GLY A 105 2.75 -24.85 -1.14
C GLY A 105 3.28 -25.73 -0.02
N THR A 106 3.02 -27.04 -0.17
CA THR A 106 3.70 -28.16 0.51
C THR A 106 3.79 -28.13 2.04
N SER A 107 2.88 -28.86 2.67
CA SER A 107 3.05 -29.38 4.03
C SER A 107 4.17 -30.44 4.06
N SER A 108 5.35 -30.07 4.57
CA SER A 108 6.24 -30.95 5.33
C SER A 108 7.48 -30.17 5.79
N GLY A 109 7.76 -30.19 7.10
CA GLY A 109 9.05 -29.75 7.64
C GLY A 109 8.99 -28.66 8.71
N GLU A 110 8.84 -29.11 9.95
CA GLU A 110 9.48 -28.62 11.18
C GLU A 110 9.41 -27.12 11.54
N SER A 111 8.63 -26.86 12.59
CA SER A 111 8.66 -25.68 13.43
C SER A 111 10.01 -25.52 14.13
N GLY A 112 10.85 -24.61 13.62
CA GLY A 112 12.04 -24.09 14.29
C GLY A 112 11.79 -22.69 14.84
N ASP A 113 11.74 -22.60 16.16
CA ASP A 113 11.57 -21.40 16.97
C ASP A 113 12.76 -20.45 16.79
N LEU A 114 12.55 -19.27 16.18
CA LEU A 114 13.54 -18.20 16.12
C LEU A 114 12.92 -16.90 16.63
N HIS A 115 12.69 -16.86 17.94
CA HIS A 115 12.73 -15.63 18.72
C HIS A 115 14.08 -15.57 19.43
N ARG A 116 15.02 -14.78 18.92
CA ARG A 116 16.13 -14.14 19.67
C ARG A 116 17.06 -13.38 18.72
N HIS A 117 16.92 -12.06 18.72
CA HIS A 117 17.96 -11.07 19.04
C HIS A 117 17.72 -9.77 18.28
N PHE A 118 17.38 -8.74 19.06
CA PHE A 118 17.78 -7.36 18.78
C PHE A 118 19.31 -7.27 18.72
#